data_AF-A0A443J2E5-F1
#
_entry.id   AF-A0A443J2E5-F1
#
_cell.length_a   1.000
_cell.length_b   1.000
_cell.length_c   1.000
_cell.angle_alpha   90.00
_cell.angle_beta   90.00
_cell.angle_gamma   90.00
#
_symmetry.space_group_name_H-M   'P 1'
#
loop_
_entity.id
_entity.type
_entity.pdbx_description
1 polymer ?
#
loop_
_entity_poly.entity_id
_entity_poly.type
_entity_poly.pdbx_seq_one_letter_code
_entity_poly.pdbx_strand_id
1 'polypeptide(L)' 'MGKDKLFQEARHFVEQALNNTSPKTVEIAKNALSSAYANSTFAQQSQLRELQEQLDRRSNSL' A
#
# COMPACT_ATOMS: atom_id res chain seq x y z
N MET A 1 7.10 -0.85 19.14
CA MET A 1 6.57 -1.73 18.08
C MET A 1 5.80 -0.91 17.04
N GLY A 2 6.46 0.01 16.29
CA GLY A 2 5.75 1.08 15.55
C GLY A 2 5.81 1.00 14.02
N LYS A 3 7.02 1.03 13.45
CA LYS A 3 7.25 1.17 12.00
C LYS A 3 6.98 -0.10 11.19
N ASP A 4 7.35 -1.26 11.72
CA ASP A 4 7.27 -2.52 10.97
C ASP A 4 5.81 -3.00 10.82
N LYS A 5 4.93 -2.62 11.76
CA LYS A 5 3.50 -2.93 11.69
C LYS A 5 2.81 -2.16 10.55
N LEU A 6 3.04 -0.85 10.43
CA LEU A 6 2.46 -0.04 9.36
C LEU A 6 2.91 -0.52 7.99
N PHE A 7 4.19 -0.90 7.86
CA PHE A 7 4.72 -1.48 6.64
C PHE A 7 4.02 -2.80 6.26
N GLN A 8 3.84 -3.71 7.22
CA GLN A 8 3.12 -4.98 6.98
C GLN A 8 1.65 -4.76 6.64
N GLU A 9 1.00 -3.80 7.30
CA GLU A 9 -0.40 -3.46 7.08
C GLU A 9 -0.63 -2.86 5.69
N ALA A 10 0.24 -1.95 5.24
CA ALA A 10 0.20 -1.42 3.88
C ALA A 10 0.36 -2.52 2.83
N ARG A 11 1.29 -3.46 3.04
CA ARG A 11 1.44 -4.63 2.15
C ARG A 11 0.16 -5.46 2.07
N HIS A 12 -0.41 -5.78 3.24
CA HIS A 12 -1.63 -6.58 3.32
C HIS A 12 -2.79 -5.94 2.54
N PHE A 13 -3.03 -4.64 2.72
CA PHE A 13 -4.12 -3.95 2.03
C PHE A 13 -3.89 -3.81 0.52
N VAL A 14 -2.64 -3.59 0.08
CA VAL A 14 -2.31 -3.59 -1.35
C VAL A 14 -2.56 -4.98 -1.96
N GLU A 15 -2.11 -6.05 -1.31
CA GLU A 15 -2.37 -7.42 -1.76
C GLU A 15 -3.87 -7.72 -1.86
N GLN A 16 -4.68 -7.25 -0.90
CA GLN A 16 -6.14 -7.36 -0.97
C GLN A 16 -6.73 -6.60 -2.17
N ALA A 17 -6.31 -5.35 -2.39
CA ALA A 17 -6.80 -4.52 -3.50
C ALA A 17 -6.38 -5.06 -4.88
N LEU A 18 -5.21 -5.70 -4.98
CA LEU A 18 -4.75 -6.35 -6.22
C LEU A 18 -5.58 -7.61 -6.55
N ASN A 19 -5.99 -8.38 -5.54
CA ASN A 19 -6.77 -9.60 -5.72
C ASN A 19 -8.27 -9.35 -5.91
N ASN A 20 -8.83 -8.40 -5.17
CA ASN A 20 -10.25 -8.04 -5.23
C ASN A 20 -10.38 -6.53 -5.39
N THR A 21 -10.21 -6.08 -6.64
CA THR A 21 -10.13 -4.66 -6.94
C THR A 21 -11.52 -4.03 -6.88
N SER A 22 -11.77 -3.33 -5.78
CA SER A 22 -12.91 -2.44 -5.58
C SER A 22 -12.43 -1.04 -5.22
N PRO A 23 -13.21 0.03 -5.50
CA PRO A 23 -12.86 1.38 -5.09
C PRO A 23 -12.52 1.48 -3.60
N LYS A 24 -13.32 0.82 -2.75
CA LYS A 24 -13.11 0.79 -1.29
C LYS A 24 -11.77 0.17 -0.89
N THR A 25 -11.41 -0.99 -1.45
CA THR A 25 -10.13 -1.64 -1.14
C THR A 25 -8.94 -0.82 -1.63
N VAL A 26 -9.07 -0.12 -2.76
CA VAL A 26 -8.03 0.77 -3.28
C VAL A 26 -7.84 1.97 -2.36
N GLU A 27 -8.91 2.60 -1.89
CA GLU A 27 -8.81 3.73 -0.95
C GLU A 27 -8.13 3.33 0.37
N ILE A 28 -8.52 2.18 0.93
CA ILE A 28 -7.89 1.65 2.15
C ILE A 28 -6.39 1.42 1.93
N ALA A 29 -6.02 0.79 0.81
CA ALA A 29 -4.62 0.52 0.47
C ALA A 29 -3.81 1.82 0.28
N LYS A 30 -4.37 2.85 -0.38
CA LYS A 30 -3.73 4.17 -0.54
C LYS A 30 -3.48 4.86 0.80
N ASN A 31 -4.46 4.82 1.72
CA ASN A 31 -4.30 5.40 3.05
C ASN A 31 -3.24 4.68 3.90
N ALA A 32 -3.23 3.35 3.83
CA ALA A 32 -2.23 2.53 4.52
C ALA A 32 -0.82 2.77 3.98
N LEU A 33 -0.66 2.85 2.65
CA LEU A 33 0.61 3.19 1.99
C LEU A 33 1.13 4.55 2.43
N SER A 34 0.28 5.59 2.45
CA SER A 34 0.66 6.93 2.90
C SER A 34 1.16 6.94 4.35
N SER A 35 0.41 6.26 5.23
CA SER A 35 0.74 6.14 6.66
C SER A 35 2.06 5.38 6.87
N ALA A 36 2.25 4.29 6.14
CA ALA A 36 3.47 3.50 6.20
C ALA A 36 4.68 4.27 5.64
N TYR A 37 4.53 5.00 4.54
CA TYR A 37 5.61 5.73 3.88
C TYR A 37 6.18 6.83 4.80
N ALA A 38 5.31 7.57 5.48
CA ALA A 38 5.69 8.60 6.45
C ALA A 38 6.46 8.05 7.66
N ASN A 39 6.29 6.77 7.99
CA ASN A 39 6.84 6.14 9.19
C ASN A 39 7.86 5.03 8.88
N SER A 40 8.37 4.97 7.64
CA SER A 40 9.26 3.92 7.15
C SER A 40 10.71 4.36 6.99
N THR A 41 11.62 3.40 6.99
CA THR A 41 13.02 3.61 6.57
C THR A 41 13.11 3.83 5.06
N PHE A 42 14.24 4.33 4.56
CA PHE A 42 14.46 4.52 3.11
C PHE A 42 14.27 3.22 2.31
N ALA A 43 14.77 2.09 2.84
CA ALA A 43 14.59 0.78 2.20
C ALA A 43 13.11 0.38 2.10
N GLN A 44 12.34 0.59 3.17
CA GLN A 44 10.90 0.32 3.20
C GLN A 44 10.12 1.29 2.29
N GLN A 45 10.51 2.55 2.22
CA GLN A 45 9.90 3.53 1.31
C GLN A 45 10.06 3.13 -0.16
N SER A 46 11.22 2.57 -0.54
CA SER A 46 11.42 2.01 -1.89
C SER A 46 10.41 0.90 -2.18
N GLN A 47 10.24 -0.05 -1.25
CA GLN A 47 9.28 -1.15 -1.39
C GLN A 47 7.83 -0.66 -1.42
N LEU A 48 7.48 0.35 -0.60
CA LEU A 48 6.14 0.94 -0.58
C LEU A 48 5.82 1.68 -1.89
N ARG A 49 6.82 2.32 -2.51
CA ARG A 49 6.66 2.98 -3.82
C ARG A 49 6.33 1.96 -4.91
N GLU A 50 7.03 0.83 -4.96
CA GLU A 50 6.74 -0.25 -5.91
C GLU A 50 5.32 -0.80 -5.74
N LEU A 51 4.84 -0.92 -4.50
CA LEU A 51 3.47 -1.35 -4.20
C LEU A 51 2.43 -0.30 -4.61
N GLN A 52 2.73 0.99 -4.39
CA GLN A 52 1.87 2.07 -4.85
C GLN A 52 1.72 2.08 -6.38
N GLU A 53 2.82 1.89 -7.11
CA GLU A 53 2.77 1.81 -8.57
C GLU A 53 1.94 0.63 -9.07
N GLN A 54 2.04 -0.54 -8.42
CA GLN A 54 1.20 -1.69 -8.73
C GLN A 54 -0.28 -1.41 -8.46
N LEU A 55 -0.58 -0.80 -7.32
CA LEU A 55 -1.94 -0.43 -6.94
C LEU A 55 -2.54 0.57 -7.94
N ASP A 56 -1.78 1.60 -8.34
CA ASP A 56 -2.24 2.63 -9.27
C ASP A 56 -2.48 2.05 -10.68
N ARG A 57 -1.60 1.16 -11.16
CA ARG A 57 -1.82 0.42 -12.41
C ARG A 57 -3.11 -0.38 -12.38
N ARG A 58 -3.37 -1.09 -11.27
CA ARG A 58 -4.58 -1.88 -11.09
C ARG A 58 -5.82 -1.01 -10.94
N SER A 59 -5.75 0.11 -10.23
CA SER A 59 -6.89 1.01 -10.03
C SER A 59 -7.27 1.77 -11.30
N ASN A 60 -6.30 2.10 -12.16
CA ASN A 60 -6.57 2.76 -13.44
C ASN A 60 -7.23 1.83 -14.48
N SER A 61 -7.28 0.52 -14.20
CA SER A 61 -7.99 -0.47 -15.01
C SER A 61 -9.41 -0.79 -14.52
N LEU A 62 -9.87 -0.14 -13.44
CA LEU A 62 -11.27 -0.14 -13.00
C LEU A 62 -12.11 0.84 -13.81
#